data_AF-A0A936K513-F1
#
_entry.id   AF-A0A936K513-F1
#
_cell.length_a   1.000
_cell.length_b   1.000
_cell.length_c   1.000
_cell.angle_alpha   90.00
_cell.angle_beta   90.00
_cell.angle_gamma   90.00
#
_symmetry.space_group_name_H-M   'P 1'
#
loop_
_entity.id
_entity.type
_entity.pdbx_description
1 polymer ?
#
loop_
_entity_poly.entity_id
_entity_poly.type
_entity_poly.pdbx_seq_one_letter_code
_entity_poly.pdbx_strand_id
1 'polypeptide(L)'
;MFYALSWFVVVALLALWSLAAWALHAVAVWTVSNAGALSGAASGAGALALPDWLAPWVPPALAQAMNQLMAGLGPVVDSLLRAVPALAGGLTVATWVVWGVGSALLLLLGAGLHLLVALWRHRGGGGSAVTVVL
;
A
#
# COMPACT_ATOMS: atom_id res chain seq x y z
N MET A 1 18.37 -5.48 29.22
CA MET A 1 16.99 -5.94 28.94
C MET A 1 16.20 -4.94 28.10
N PHE A 2 15.97 -3.70 28.58
CA PHE A 2 15.23 -2.67 27.82
C PHE A 2 15.79 -2.33 26.42
N TYR A 3 17.11 -2.35 26.24
CA TYR A 3 17.76 -2.10 24.94
C TYR A 3 17.40 -3.17 23.89
N ALA A 4 17.37 -4.44 24.30
CA ALA A 4 17.00 -5.55 23.42
C ALA A 4 15.50 -5.55 23.11
N LEU A 5 14.65 -5.18 24.08
CA LEU A 5 13.21 -5.06 23.88
C LEU A 5 12.86 -3.90 22.93
N SER A 6 13.54 -2.76 23.07
CA SER A 6 13.45 -1.61 22.15
C SER A 6 13.77 -2.01 20.71
N TRP A 7 14.91 -2.68 20.50
CA TRP A 7 15.30 -3.17 19.18
C TRP A 7 14.34 -4.23 18.63
N PHE A 8 13.84 -5.12 19.49
CA PHE A 8 12.84 -6.10 19.11
C PHE A 8 11.56 -5.44 18.61
N VAL A 9 11.07 -4.40 19.30
CA VAL A 9 9.89 -3.63 18.87
C VAL A 9 10.14 -2.93 17.53
N VAL A 10 11.30 -2.32 17.34
CA VAL A 10 11.66 -1.66 16.06
C VAL A 10 11.72 -2.68 14.92
N VAL A 11 12.34 -3.84 15.14
CA VAL A 11 12.43 -4.92 14.14
C VAL A 11 11.05 -5.50 13.85
N ALA A 12 10.20 -5.71 14.86
CA ALA A 12 8.83 -6.18 14.67
C ALA A 12 7.98 -5.16 13.89
N LEU A 13 8.11 -3.86 14.18
CA LEU A 13 7.44 -2.81 13.42
C LEU A 13 7.94 -2.75 11.97
N LEU A 14 9.25 -2.89 11.76
CA LEU A 14 9.86 -2.90 10.43
C LEU A 14 9.39 -4.12 9.62
N ALA A 15 9.32 -5.29 10.27
CA ALA A 15 8.81 -6.52 9.67
C ALA A 15 7.33 -6.38 9.29
N LEU A 16 6.50 -5.84 10.21
CA LEU A 16 5.08 -5.61 9.97
C LEU A 16 4.86 -4.59 8.84
N TRP A 17 5.62 -3.50 8.84
CA TRP A 17 5.59 -2.47 7.79
C TRP A 17 6.00 -3.03 6.43
N SER A 18 7.08 -3.84 6.39
CA SER A 18 7.52 -4.50 5.18
C SER A 18 6.46 -5.47 4.66
N LEU A 19 5.89 -6.29 5.54
CA LEU A 19 4.83 -7.23 5.18
C LEU A 19 3.62 -6.50 4.60
N ALA A 20 3.20 -5.39 5.20
CA ALA A 20 2.10 -4.57 4.71
C ALA A 20 2.40 -3.96 3.32
N ALA A 21 3.58 -3.37 3.12
CA ALA A 21 3.97 -2.77 1.84
C ALA A 21 3.99 -3.82 0.70
N TRP A 22 4.56 -4.99 0.96
CA TRP A 22 4.61 -6.09 -0.01
C TRP A 22 3.24 -6.73 -0.24
N ALA A 23 2.40 -6.85 0.79
CA ALA A 23 1.04 -7.34 0.65
C ALA A 23 0.19 -6.40 -0.22
N LEU A 24 0.24 -5.09 0.01
CA LEU A 24 -0.45 -4.11 -0.82
C LEU A 24 0.05 -4.16 -2.28
N HIS A 25 1.38 -4.26 -2.48
CA HIS A 25 1.97 -4.39 -3.80
C HIS A 25 1.49 -5.67 -4.52
N ALA A 26 1.48 -6.82 -3.83
CA ALA A 26 1.00 -8.08 -4.38
C ALA A 26 -0.48 -8.04 -4.76
N VAL A 27 -1.33 -7.44 -3.92
CA VAL A 27 -2.76 -7.24 -4.22
C VAL A 27 -2.94 -6.34 -5.45
N ALA A 28 -2.17 -5.26 -5.55
CA ALA A 28 -2.24 -4.36 -6.70
C ALA A 28 -1.78 -5.06 -8.00
N VAL A 29 -0.67 -5.79 -7.97
CA VAL A 29 -0.19 -6.58 -9.12
C VAL A 29 -1.19 -7.68 -9.51
N TRP A 30 -1.76 -8.38 -8.52
CA TRP A 30 -2.80 -9.38 -8.73
C TRP A 30 -4.04 -8.75 -9.38
N THR A 31 -4.47 -7.60 -8.90
CA THR A 31 -5.64 -6.88 -9.45
C THR A 31 -5.40 -6.46 -10.89
N VAL A 32 -4.22 -5.94 -11.22
CA VAL A 32 -3.86 -5.56 -12.60
C VAL A 32 -3.78 -6.79 -13.51
N SER A 33 -3.16 -7.87 -13.03
CA SER A 33 -3.02 -9.13 -13.80
C SER A 33 -4.35 -9.83 -14.03
N ASN A 34 -5.26 -9.74 -13.05
CA ASN A 34 -6.62 -10.26 -13.14
C ASN A 34 -7.62 -9.21 -13.64
N ALA A 35 -7.19 -7.99 -13.99
CA ALA A 35 -8.08 -6.92 -14.41
C ALA A 35 -8.90 -7.35 -15.63
N GLY A 36 -8.28 -8.06 -16.57
CA GLY A 36 -8.96 -8.65 -17.73
C GLY A 36 -9.91 -9.80 -17.40
N ALA A 37 -9.65 -10.58 -16.35
CA ALA A 37 -10.52 -11.66 -15.88
C ALA A 37 -11.67 -11.14 -15.01
N LEU A 38 -11.44 -10.08 -14.23
CA LEU A 38 -12.43 -9.35 -13.45
C LEU A 38 -13.33 -8.51 -14.35
N SER A 39 -12.77 -7.80 -15.34
CA SER A 39 -13.52 -7.13 -16.38
C SER A 39 -14.20 -8.13 -17.31
N GLY A 40 -13.59 -9.29 -17.57
CA GLY A 40 -14.15 -10.43 -18.30
C GLY A 40 -15.31 -11.10 -17.58
N ALA A 41 -15.24 -11.23 -16.25
CA ALA A 41 -16.35 -11.72 -15.41
C ALA A 41 -17.46 -10.67 -15.27
N ALA A 42 -17.12 -9.38 -15.19
CA ALA A 42 -18.07 -8.28 -15.20
C ALA A 42 -18.71 -8.05 -16.58
N SER A 43 -17.98 -8.24 -17.66
CA SER A 43 -18.51 -8.24 -19.04
C SER A 43 -19.20 -9.55 -19.37
N GLY A 44 -18.86 -10.65 -18.72
CA GLY A 44 -19.66 -11.88 -18.65
C GLY A 44 -20.96 -11.69 -17.89
N ALA A 45 -20.99 -10.79 -16.90
CA ALA A 45 -22.21 -10.29 -16.28
C ALA A 45 -22.95 -9.25 -17.16
N GLY A 46 -22.27 -8.63 -18.14
CA GLY A 46 -22.89 -7.90 -19.25
C GLY A 46 -23.33 -8.80 -20.41
N ALA A 47 -22.77 -10.01 -20.50
CA ALA A 47 -23.15 -11.11 -21.40
C ALA A 47 -24.13 -12.09 -20.73
N LEU A 48 -24.52 -11.83 -19.48
CA LEU A 48 -25.91 -12.00 -19.08
C LEU A 48 -26.70 -11.00 -19.92
N ALA A 49 -26.81 -11.29 -21.22
CA ALA A 49 -27.92 -10.84 -22.01
C ALA A 49 -29.12 -10.96 -21.09
N LEU A 50 -29.76 -9.83 -20.84
CA LEU A 50 -30.92 -9.73 -19.99
C LEU A 50 -31.75 -10.98 -20.26
N PRO A 51 -31.85 -11.91 -19.29
CA PRO A 51 -32.35 -13.24 -19.58
C PRO A 51 -33.68 -13.12 -20.31
N ASP A 52 -34.00 -14.01 -21.26
CA ASP A 52 -35.19 -13.81 -22.10
C ASP A 52 -36.49 -13.63 -21.30
N TRP A 53 -36.51 -14.07 -20.02
CA TRP A 53 -37.59 -13.86 -19.06
C TRP A 53 -37.66 -12.44 -18.46
N LEU A 54 -36.57 -11.70 -18.45
CA LEU A 54 -36.41 -10.32 -17.98
C LEU A 54 -36.53 -9.30 -19.13
N ALA A 55 -36.32 -9.72 -20.38
CA ALA A 55 -36.49 -8.89 -21.57
C ALA A 55 -37.87 -8.19 -21.68
N PRO A 56 -39.00 -8.81 -21.30
CA PRO A 56 -40.31 -8.13 -21.31
C PRO A 56 -40.49 -7.11 -20.17
N TRP A 57 -39.72 -7.25 -19.09
CA TRP A 57 -39.84 -6.45 -17.87
C TRP A 57 -38.88 -5.25 -17.82
N VAL A 58 -37.94 -5.14 -18.76
CA VAL A 58 -37.02 -4.01 -18.85
C VAL A 58 -37.54 -3.00 -19.89
N PRO A 59 -37.85 -1.77 -19.46
CA PRO A 59 -38.23 -0.71 -20.38
C PRO A 59 -37.08 -0.41 -21.36
N PRO A 60 -37.37 -0.17 -22.65
CA PRO A 60 -36.34 0.10 -23.66
C PRO A 60 -35.47 1.32 -23.30
N ALA A 61 -36.02 2.29 -22.57
CA ALA A 61 -35.29 3.44 -22.05
C ALA A 61 -34.15 3.05 -21.09
N LEU A 62 -34.35 2.06 -20.22
CA LEU A 62 -33.34 1.60 -19.28
C LEU A 62 -32.23 0.81 -20.00
N ALA A 63 -32.60 0.00 -20.99
CA ALA A 63 -31.63 -0.71 -21.84
C ALA A 63 -30.74 0.26 -22.63
N GLN A 64 -31.33 1.32 -23.21
CA GLN A 64 -30.56 2.37 -23.88
C GLN A 64 -29.67 3.16 -22.90
N ALA A 65 -30.17 3.48 -21.70
CA ALA A 65 -29.38 4.16 -20.68
C ALA A 65 -28.17 3.34 -20.24
N MET A 66 -28.33 2.03 -20.06
CA MET A 66 -27.21 1.13 -19.76
C MET A 66 -26.21 1.02 -20.91
N ASN A 67 -26.69 0.93 -22.16
CA ASN A 67 -25.81 0.93 -23.34
C ASN A 67 -25.03 2.24 -23.48
N GLN A 68 -25.66 3.38 -23.18
CA GLN A 68 -25.01 4.69 -23.15
C GLN A 68 -23.96 4.76 -22.04
N LEU A 69 -24.25 4.20 -20.86
CA LEU A 69 -23.30 4.11 -19.75
C LEU A 69 -22.09 3.24 -20.12
N MET A 70 -22.32 2.08 -20.73
CA MET A 70 -21.28 1.17 -21.20
C MET A 70 -20.45 1.78 -22.34
N ALA A 71 -21.09 2.46 -23.30
CA ALA A 71 -20.41 3.20 -24.35
C ALA A 71 -19.57 4.35 -23.78
N GLY A 72 -20.03 5.01 -22.71
CA GLY A 72 -19.28 6.03 -21.99
C GLY A 72 -18.09 5.49 -21.18
N LEU A 73 -18.15 4.22 -20.77
CA LEU A 73 -17.07 3.53 -20.05
C LEU A 73 -15.97 3.02 -20.99
N GLY A 74 -16.26 2.73 -22.26
CA GLY A 74 -15.27 2.25 -23.24
C GLY A 74 -13.99 3.10 -23.28
N PRO A 75 -14.08 4.43 -23.45
CA PRO A 75 -12.92 5.33 -23.44
C PRO A 75 -12.17 5.38 -22.10
N VAL A 76 -12.89 5.23 -20.98
CA VAL A 76 -12.30 5.19 -19.63
C VAL A 76 -11.50 3.91 -19.44
N VAL A 77 -12.04 2.77 -19.85
CA VAL A 77 -11.37 1.47 -19.82
C VAL A 77 -10.14 1.47 -20.74
N ASP A 78 -10.25 2.02 -21.95
CA ASP A 78 -9.12 2.17 -22.87
C ASP A 78 -8.02 3.08 -22.31
N SER A 79 -8.41 4.18 -21.66
CA SER A 79 -7.47 5.09 -21.01
C SER A 79 -6.76 4.41 -19.84
N LEU A 80 -7.49 3.60 -19.07
CA LEU A 80 -6.95 2.83 -17.96
C LEU A 80 -5.96 1.77 -18.47
N LEU A 81 -6.36 0.97 -19.47
CA LEU A 81 -5.52 -0.05 -20.11
C LEU A 81 -4.25 0.55 -20.75
N ARG A 82 -4.35 1.74 -21.33
CA ARG A 82 -3.18 2.46 -21.87
C ARG A 82 -2.26 2.98 -20.77
N ALA A 83 -2.81 3.28 -19.58
CA ALA A 83 -2.03 3.64 -18.39
C ALA A 83 -1.47 2.42 -17.63
N VAL A 84 -2.01 1.21 -17.84
CA VAL A 84 -1.58 -0.03 -17.14
C VAL A 84 -0.07 -0.27 -17.22
N PRO A 85 0.62 -0.15 -18.37
CA PRO A 85 2.07 -0.39 -18.44
C PRO A 85 2.88 0.64 -17.61
N ALA A 86 2.45 1.91 -17.63
CA ALA A 86 3.05 2.98 -16.83
C ALA A 86 2.77 2.78 -15.33
N LEU A 87 1.58 2.29 -14.97
CA LEU A 87 1.21 1.92 -13.61
C LEU A 87 1.97 0.69 -13.12
N ALA A 88 2.24 -0.30 -13.96
CA ALA A 88 3.03 -1.49 -13.59
C ALA A 88 4.48 -1.13 -13.22
N GLY A 89 5.11 -0.24 -14.00
CA GLY A 89 6.43 0.31 -13.68
C GLY A 89 6.39 1.25 -12.47
N GLY A 90 5.43 2.18 -12.44
CA GLY A 90 5.28 3.19 -11.38
C GLY A 90 4.89 2.61 -10.02
N LEU A 91 4.10 1.54 -9.98
CA LEU A 91 3.70 0.87 -8.74
C LEU A 91 4.91 0.25 -8.05
N THR A 92 5.82 -0.36 -8.80
CA THR A 92 7.05 -0.94 -8.24
C THR A 92 7.96 0.16 -7.69
N VAL A 93 8.15 1.24 -8.44
CA VAL A 93 8.94 2.40 -7.99
C VAL A 93 8.31 3.06 -6.75
N ALA A 94 6.99 3.26 -6.75
CA ALA A 94 6.26 3.81 -5.61
C ALA A 94 6.36 2.92 -4.38
N THR A 95 6.26 1.59 -4.54
CA THR A 95 6.47 0.63 -3.45
C THR A 95 7.89 0.74 -2.89
N TRP A 96 8.91 0.85 -3.74
CA TRP A 96 10.30 1.06 -3.29
C TRP A 96 10.48 2.38 -2.53
N VAL A 97 9.87 3.48 -2.99
CA VAL A 97 9.94 4.79 -2.32
C VAL A 97 9.22 4.76 -0.98
N VAL A 98 7.99 4.24 -0.92
CA VAL A 98 7.20 4.14 0.33
C VAL A 98 7.88 3.21 1.33
N TRP A 99 8.40 2.07 0.87
CA TRP A 99 9.15 1.13 1.70
C TRP A 99 10.46 1.74 2.22
N GLY A 100 11.23 2.39 1.35
CA GLY A 100 12.50 3.02 1.69
C GLY A 100 12.35 4.16 2.68
N VAL A 101 11.38 5.07 2.44
CA VAL A 101 11.09 6.20 3.33
C VAL A 101 10.60 5.71 4.69
N GLY A 102 9.68 4.74 4.73
CA GLY A 102 9.20 4.18 5.99
C GLY A 102 10.29 3.45 6.78
N SER A 103 11.15 2.69 6.10
CA SER A 103 12.29 2.00 6.73
C SER A 103 13.30 3.00 7.29
N ALA A 104 13.63 4.05 6.54
CA ALA A 104 14.54 5.10 7.00
C ALA A 104 14.00 5.83 8.24
N LEU A 105 12.71 6.20 8.25
CA LEU A 105 12.05 6.83 9.39
C LEU A 105 12.08 5.95 10.65
N LEU A 106 11.77 4.66 10.51
CA LEU A 106 11.79 3.72 11.63
C LEU A 106 13.20 3.51 12.18
N LEU A 107 14.21 3.41 11.31
CA LEU A 107 15.61 3.29 11.71
C LEU A 107 16.12 4.56 12.38
N LEU A 108 15.78 5.74 11.85
CA LEU A 108 16.11 7.03 12.45
C LEU A 108 15.46 7.20 13.83
N LEU A 109 14.22 6.75 13.99
CA LEU A 109 13.53 6.79 15.27
C LEU A 109 14.22 5.89 16.30
N GLY A 110 14.58 4.66 15.91
CA GLY A 110 15.33 3.74 16.76
C GLY A 110 16.73 4.26 17.14
N ALA A 111 17.47 4.79 16.15
CA ALA A 111 18.78 5.37 16.37
C ALA A 111 18.74 6.64 17.24
N GLY A 112 17.78 7.53 17.01
CA GLY A 112 17.59 8.77 17.77
C GLY A 112 17.26 8.50 19.23
N LEU A 113 16.36 7.54 19.50
CA LEU A 113 16.03 7.14 20.87
C LEU A 113 17.27 6.55 21.58
N HIS A 114 18.07 5.76 20.88
CA HIS A 114 19.31 5.21 21.42
C HIS A 114 20.39 6.26 21.70
N LEU A 115 20.53 7.25 20.81
CA LEU A 115 21.46 8.36 20.99
C LEU A 115 21.05 9.21 22.20
N LEU A 116 19.76 9.48 22.36
CA LEU A 116 19.23 10.25 23.49
C LEU A 116 19.51 9.56 24.83
N VAL A 117 19.30 8.23 24.89
CA VAL A 117 19.63 7.41 26.07
C VAL A 117 21.14 7.40 26.34
N ALA A 118 21.98 7.28 25.30
CA ALA A 118 23.44 7.29 25.46
C ALA A 118 23.96 8.64 25.99
N LEU A 119 23.42 9.74 25.46
CA LEU A 119 23.79 11.11 25.87
C LEU A 119 23.33 11.43 27.30
N TRP A 120 22.18 10.91 27.72
CA TRP A 120 21.71 11.04 29.11
C TRP A 120 22.59 10.27 30.09
N ARG A 121 23.08 9.08 29.72
CA ARG A 121 24.00 8.30 30.58
C ARG A 121 25.37 8.96 30.72
N HIS A 122 25.88 9.62 29.68
CA HIS A 122 27.13 10.36 29.76
C HIS A 122 27.06 11.61 30.65
N ARG A 123 25.91 12.29 30.73
CA ARG A 123 25.72 13.44 31.62
C ARG A 123 25.48 13.07 33.09
N GLY A 124 24.92 11.89 33.38
CA GLY A 124 24.69 11.43 34.75
C GLY A 124 25.90 10.82 35.47
N GLY A 125 26.96 10.43 34.75
CA GLY A 125 28.14 9.75 35.32
C GLY A 125 29.38 10.63 35.56
N GLY A 126 29.36 11.90 35.16
CA GLY A 126 30.54 12.78 35.16
C GLY A 126 30.68 13.73 36.36
N GLY A 127 29.87 13.60 37.42
CA GLY A 127 29.74 14.61 38.48
C GLY A 127 30.09 14.17 39.90
N SER A 128 30.89 13.12 40.12
CA SER A 128 31.32 12.71 41.47
C SER A 128 32.79 12.24 41.52
N ALA A 129 33.67 12.97 40.84
CA ALA A 129 35.11 12.71 40.92
C ALA A 129 35.96 13.98 40.86
N VAL A 130 35.51 15.09 41.46
CA VAL A 130 36.34 16.28 41.75
C VAL A 130 35.68 16.95 42.98
N THR A 131 36.02 16.63 44.22
CA THR A 131 37.10 17.26 44.98
C THR A 131 37.13 16.64 46.38
N VAL A 132 38.04 15.70 46.67
CA VAL A 132 38.59 15.52 48.03
C VAL A 132 40.03 15.05 47.87
N VAL A 133 40.94 16.00 47.74
CA VAL A 133 42.34 15.79 48.14
C VAL A 133 42.75 17.05 48.90
N LEU A 134 42.83 16.86 50.23
CA LEU A 134 43.60 17.57 51.25
C LEU A 134 43.50 19.09 51.32
#